data_AF-A0A8B3DMB0-F1
#
_entry.id   AF-A0A8B3DMB0-F1
#
_cell.length_a   1.000
_cell.length_b   1.000
_cell.length_c   1.000
_cell.angle_alpha   90.00
_cell.angle_beta   90.00
_cell.angle_gamma   90.00
#
_symmetry.space_group_name_H-M   'P 1'
#
loop_
_entity.id
_entity.type
_entity.pdbx_description
1 polymer ?
#
loop_
_entity_poly.entity_id
_entity_poly.type
_entity_poly.pdbx_seq_one_letter_code
_entity_poly.pdbx_strand_id
1 'polypeptide(L)'
;MGQIRFSMNGFRANLVSEMSELRTSLADVLNELSESDREDVIDKFDEVACSVNSLLHVSIEGNDDFKNMEGSAEVDLLGNYDE
;
A
#
# COMPACT_ATOMS: atom_id res chain seq x y z
N MET A 1 -2.21 -35.16 -3.11
CA MET A 1 -1.77 -33.89 -3.72
C MET A 1 -2.28 -32.76 -2.85
N GLY A 2 -1.41 -31.86 -2.37
CA GLY A 2 -1.84 -30.69 -1.60
C GLY A 2 -2.43 -29.62 -2.52
N GLN A 3 -3.49 -28.95 -2.10
CA GLN A 3 -4.01 -27.76 -2.76
C GLN A 3 -3.26 -26.53 -2.23
N ILE A 4 -2.73 -25.70 -3.12
CA ILE A 4 -2.27 -24.36 -2.75
C ILE A 4 -3.52 -23.54 -2.41
N ARG A 5 -3.52 -22.92 -1.22
CA ARG A 5 -4.56 -21.98 -0.80
C ARG A 5 -4.00 -20.57 -0.86
N PHE A 6 -4.77 -19.65 -1.42
CA PHE A 6 -4.46 -18.23 -1.47
C PHE A 6 -5.38 -17.50 -0.49
N SER A 7 -4.82 -16.61 0.32
CA SER A 7 -5.61 -15.73 1.19
C SER A 7 -5.46 -14.30 0.71
N MET A 8 -6.55 -13.66 0.26
CA MET A 8 -6.51 -12.27 -0.17
C MET A 8 -6.25 -11.33 1.01
N ASN A 9 -6.74 -11.67 2.21
CA ASN A 9 -6.41 -10.93 3.44
C ASN A 9 -4.89 -10.94 3.70
N GLY A 10 -4.26 -12.12 3.63
CA GLY A 10 -2.82 -12.26 3.84
C GLY A 10 -2.01 -11.53 2.76
N PHE A 11 -2.44 -11.63 1.50
CA PHE A 11 -1.81 -10.90 0.40
C PHE A 11 -1.87 -9.39 0.62
N ARG A 12 -3.02 -8.84 1.00
CA ARG A 12 -3.18 -7.40 1.27
C ARG A 12 -2.33 -6.94 2.45
N ALA A 13 -2.28 -7.71 3.53
CA ALA A 13 -1.44 -7.40 4.68
C ALA A 13 0.05 -7.35 4.30
N ASN A 14 0.52 -8.32 3.50
CA ASN A 14 1.90 -8.32 3.00
C ASN A 14 2.16 -7.13 2.07
N LEU A 15 1.23 -6.83 1.18
CA LEU A 15 1.37 -5.71 0.24
C LEU A 15 1.46 -4.36 0.97
N VAL A 16 0.68 -4.15 2.04
CA VAL A 16 0.80 -2.96 2.90
C VAL A 16 2.18 -2.90 3.56
N SER A 17 2.68 -4.03 4.09
CA SER A 17 4.01 -4.11 4.71
C SER A 17 5.12 -3.76 3.71
N GLU A 18 5.11 -4.39 2.54
CA GLU A 18 6.09 -4.17 1.48
C GLU A 18 6.06 -2.71 0.98
N MET A 19 4.88 -2.13 0.82
CA MET A 19 4.73 -0.72 0.44
C MET A 19 5.23 0.24 1.53
N SER A 20 5.03 -0.09 2.80
CA SER A 20 5.54 0.72 3.93
C SER A 20 7.07 0.68 4.01
N GLU A 21 7.67 -0.47 3.73
CA GLU A 21 9.13 -0.62 3.60
C GLU A 21 9.67 0.15 2.39
N LEU A 22 8.97 0.10 1.26
CA LEU A 22 9.31 0.88 0.07
C LEU A 22 9.25 2.38 0.34
N ARG A 23 8.21 2.86 1.01
CA ARG A 23 8.08 4.26 1.45
C ARG A 23 9.31 4.71 2.25
N THR A 24 9.69 3.90 3.24
CA THR A 24 10.84 4.18 4.11
C THR A 24 12.12 4.27 3.29
N SER A 25 12.32 3.34 2.35
CA SER A 25 13.49 3.33 1.47
C SER A 25 13.51 4.53 0.51
N LEU A 26 12.34 4.96 0.02
CA LEU A 26 12.22 6.13 -0.86
C LEU A 26 12.48 7.43 -0.11
N ALA A 27 11.99 7.57 1.12
CA ALA A 27 12.17 8.79 1.91
C ALA A 27 13.64 9.21 2.04
N ASP A 28 14.56 8.25 2.15
CA ASP A 28 16.00 8.51 2.18
C ASP A 28 16.52 9.06 0.83
N VAL A 29 16.07 8.48 -0.29
CA VAL A 29 16.54 8.82 -1.64
C VAL A 29 15.94 10.13 -2.17
N LEU A 30 14.71 10.47 -1.78
CA LEU A 30 14.00 11.68 -2.25
C LEU A 30 14.77 12.96 -1.94
N ASN A 31 15.59 12.98 -0.89
CA ASN A 31 16.41 14.14 -0.52
C ASN A 31 17.59 14.39 -1.49
N GLU A 32 17.94 13.40 -2.31
CA GLU A 32 19.05 13.49 -3.29
C GLU A 32 18.56 13.88 -4.69
N LEU A 33 17.25 13.87 -4.92
CA LEU A 33 16.64 14.17 -6.21
C LEU A 33 16.48 15.68 -6.46
N SER A 34 16.37 16.05 -7.74
CA SER A 34 15.90 17.37 -8.11
C SER A 34 14.45 17.56 -7.63
N GLU A 35 14.03 18.82 -7.43
CA GLU A 35 12.69 19.12 -6.93
C GLU A 35 11.58 18.53 -7.82
N SER A 36 11.72 18.64 -9.14
CA SER A 36 10.75 18.08 -10.09
C SER A 36 10.72 16.55 -10.07
N ASP A 37 11.89 15.89 -10.02
CA ASP A 37 11.94 14.42 -9.98
C ASP A 37 11.39 13.89 -8.65
N ARG A 38 11.62 14.63 -7.55
CA ARG A 38 11.09 14.31 -6.24
C ARG A 38 9.56 14.36 -6.24
N GLU A 39 8.96 15.42 -6.78
CA GLU A 39 7.50 15.55 -6.90
C GLU A 39 6.90 14.42 -7.74
N ASP A 40 7.50 14.12 -8.91
CA ASP A 40 7.05 13.03 -9.78
C ASP A 40 7.08 11.65 -9.09
N VAL A 41 8.07 11.39 -8.24
CA VAL A 41 8.17 10.13 -7.49
C VAL A 41 7.15 10.09 -6.37
N ILE A 42 6.95 11.19 -5.64
CA ILE A 42 5.94 11.30 -4.58
C ILE A 42 4.56 11.01 -5.15
N ASP A 43 4.17 11.71 -6.22
CA ASP A 43 2.85 11.56 -6.83
C ASP A 43 2.57 10.12 -7.28
N LYS A 44 3.56 9.47 -7.93
CA LYS A 44 3.41 8.08 -8.37
C LYS A 44 3.34 7.09 -7.22
N PHE A 45 4.13 7.30 -6.17
CA PHE A 45 4.07 6.44 -5.00
C PHE A 45 2.71 6.57 -4.32
N ASP A 46 2.22 7.81 -4.15
CA ASP A 46 0.97 8.08 -3.46
C ASP A 46 -0.25 7.56 -4.23
N GLU A 47 -0.23 7.61 -5.57
CA GLU A 47 -1.25 6.97 -6.41
C GLU A 47 -1.33 5.45 -6.17
N VAL A 48 -0.18 4.78 -6.06
CA VAL A 48 -0.11 3.35 -5.79
C VAL A 48 -0.51 3.04 -4.34
N ALA A 49 -0.05 3.83 -3.37
CA ALA A 49 -0.42 3.68 -1.96
C ALA A 49 -1.93 3.81 -1.76
N CYS A 50 -2.56 4.81 -2.37
CA CYS A 50 -4.02 4.98 -2.37
C CYS A 50 -4.74 3.77 -2.97
N SER A 51 -4.21 3.21 -4.07
CA SER A 51 -4.77 2.01 -4.69
C SER A 51 -4.68 0.79 -3.76
N VAL A 52 -3.55 0.62 -3.05
CA VAL A 52 -3.37 -0.46 -2.07
C VAL A 52 -4.31 -0.29 -0.89
N ASN A 53 -4.44 0.92 -0.33
CA ASN A 53 -5.36 1.19 0.77
C ASN A 53 -6.81 0.92 0.35
N SER A 54 -7.20 1.29 -0.87
CA SER A 54 -8.53 0.98 -1.42
C SER A 54 -8.83 -0.52 -1.47
N LEU A 55 -7.82 -1.38 -1.70
CA LEU A 55 -7.99 -2.83 -1.71
C LEU A 55 -8.34 -3.40 -0.33
N LEU A 56 -8.04 -2.71 0.77
CA LEU A 56 -8.38 -3.15 2.12
C LEU A 56 -9.90 -3.20 2.33
N HIS A 57 -10.65 -2.35 1.63
CA HIS A 57 -12.10 -2.27 1.74
C HIS A 57 -12.85 -3.28 0.84
N VAL A 58 -12.13 -3.98 -0.04
CA VAL A 58 -12.75 -5.01 -0.89
C VAL A 58 -13.14 -6.22 -0.06
N SER A 59 -14.39 -6.65 -0.18
CA SER A 59 -14.89 -7.84 0.51
C SER A 59 -15.85 -8.65 -0.35
N ILE A 60 -15.94 -9.95 -0.07
CA ILE A 60 -16.88 -10.87 -0.70
C ILE A 60 -17.68 -11.56 0.41
N GLU A 61 -19.01 -11.43 0.34
CA GLU A 61 -19.90 -12.04 1.33
C GLU A 61 -19.69 -13.57 1.40
N GLY A 62 -19.56 -14.07 2.63
CA GLY A 62 -19.38 -15.50 2.89
C GLY A 62 -17.98 -16.06 2.58
N ASN A 63 -17.00 -15.22 2.20
CA ASN A 63 -15.63 -15.66 1.95
C ASN A 63 -14.67 -15.11 3.01
N ASP A 64 -14.19 -16.00 3.89
CA ASP A 64 -13.29 -15.63 4.97
C ASP A 64 -11.92 -15.11 4.50
N ASP A 65 -11.49 -15.47 3.29
CA ASP A 65 -10.24 -15.01 2.70
C ASP A 65 -10.35 -13.61 2.06
N PHE A 66 -11.57 -13.07 1.92
CA PHE A 66 -11.90 -11.77 1.33
C PHE A 66 -12.77 -10.94 2.28
N LYS A 67 -12.28 -10.71 3.50
CA LYS A 67 -12.98 -9.87 4.48
C LYS A 67 -12.69 -8.39 4.23
N ASN A 68 -13.58 -7.51 4.67
CA ASN A 68 -13.24 -6.10 4.81
C ASN A 68 -12.15 -5.99 5.89
N MET A 69 -11.06 -5.30 5.55
CA MET A 69 -9.91 -5.07 6.44
C MET A 69 -9.89 -3.63 6.99
N GLU A 70 -11.02 -2.92 6.96
CA GLU A 70 -11.15 -1.60 7.59
C GLU A 70 -10.60 -1.58 9.03
N GLY A 71 -9.73 -0.60 9.31
CA GLY A 71 -9.01 -0.49 10.57
C GLY A 71 -7.71 -1.30 10.66
N SER A 72 -7.32 -2.03 9.61
CA SER A 72 -5.95 -2.54 9.48
C SER A 72 -4.95 -1.41 9.21
N ALA A 73 -3.66 -1.71 9.35
CA ALA A 73 -2.62 -0.78 8.91
C ALA A 73 -2.80 -0.43 7.43
N GLU A 74 -2.55 0.84 7.11
CA GLU A 74 -2.58 1.39 5.77
C GLU A 74 -1.18 1.87 5.38
N VAL A 75 -0.96 2.04 4.08
CA VAL A 75 0.26 2.65 3.57
C VAL A 75 0.16 4.15 3.75
N ASP A 76 1.07 4.72 4.54
CA ASP A 76 1.23 6.16 4.66
C ASP A 76 1.70 6.77 3.34
N LEU A 77 1.18 7.95 3.00
CA LEU A 77 1.64 8.72 1.84
C LEU A 77 3.01 9.36 2.09
N LEU A 78 3.71 9.71 1.01
CA LEU A 78 4.95 10.48 1.02
C LEU A 78 4.68 11.98 0.94
N GLY A 79 3.64 12.39 0.23
CA GLY A 79 3.24 13.77 0.09
C GLY A 79 2.77 14.36 1.42
N ASN A 80 3.12 15.63 1.65
CA ASN A 80 2.52 16.42 2.72
C ASN A 80 1.25 17.07 2.17
N TYR A 81 0.16 16.31 2.21
CA TYR A 81 -1.17 16.84 1.94
C TYR A 81 -1.71 17.44 3.24
N ASP A 82 -1.36 18.69 3.51
CA ASP A 82 -2.07 19.46 4.54
C ASP A 82 -3.54 19.56 4.09
N GLU A 83 -4.48 19.14 4.96
CA GLU A 83 -5.93 19.29 4.76
C GLU A 83 -6.36 20.77 4.61
#